data_AF-A0A7Y5CV91-F1
#
_entry.id   AF-A0A7Y5CV91-F1
#
_cell.length_a   1.000
_cell.length_b   1.000
_cell.length_c   1.000
_cell.angle_alpha   90.00
_cell.angle_beta   90.00
_cell.angle_gamma   90.00
#
_symmetry.space_group_name_H-M   'P 1'
#
loop_
_entity.id
_entity.type
_entity.pdbx_description
1 polymer ?
#
loop_
_entity_poly.entity_id
_entity_poly.type
_entity_poly.pdbx_seq_one_letter_code
_entity_poly.pdbx_strand_id
1 'polypeptide(L)'
;IPKDGPSAGITLVAALVSALTGRPVRRDIALTGEITLRGGVLAIGGLNEKMLAAQRLGIKRVIIPQENAKDLKELPAPLRKGIDVTTVKHVAEVLKIVLCEKEPSDPAGAKETSKAAPARLKKRRKAVPAQTVVIN
;
A
#
# COMPACT_ATOMS: atom_id res chain seq x y z
N ILE A 1 14.15 -6.42 16.34
CA ILE A 1 14.87 -5.87 15.17
C ILE A 1 14.50 -4.40 15.09
N PRO A 2 15.47 -3.47 15.25
CA PRO A 2 15.23 -2.03 15.08
C PRO A 2 14.69 -1.77 13.67
N LYS A 3 13.63 -0.96 13.56
CA LYS A 3 13.12 -0.51 12.27
C LYS A 3 13.77 0.85 11.97
N ASP A 4 14.98 0.82 11.44
CA ASP A 4 15.70 2.03 11.07
C ASP A 4 15.51 2.35 9.58
N GLY A 5 15.00 3.56 9.33
CA GLY A 5 14.90 4.15 8.00
C GLY A 5 13.60 4.96 7.81
N PRO A 6 13.65 6.16 7.22
CA PRO A 6 12.48 7.01 6.97
C PRO A 6 11.47 6.40 5.96
N SER A 7 11.79 5.26 5.35
CA SER A 7 11.02 4.60 4.27
C SER A 7 9.60 4.12 4.60
N ALA A 8 9.16 4.31 5.86
CA ALA A 8 7.77 4.08 6.31
C ALA A 8 6.94 5.38 6.38
N GLY A 9 7.47 6.51 5.89
CA GLY A 9 6.83 7.82 5.99
C GLY A 9 5.40 7.85 5.46
N ILE A 10 5.17 7.36 4.24
CA ILE A 10 3.82 7.32 3.66
C ILE A 10 2.86 6.39 4.42
N THR A 11 3.39 5.32 5.02
CA THR A 11 2.62 4.36 5.83
C THR A 11 2.15 5.01 7.12
N LEU A 12 3.03 5.75 7.79
CA LEU A 12 2.71 6.49 9.00
C LEU A 12 1.65 7.56 8.72
N VAL A 13 1.78 8.29 7.62
CA VAL A 13 0.76 9.29 7.24
C VAL A 13 -0.59 8.64 6.95
N ALA A 14 -0.63 7.52 6.22
CA ALA A 14 -1.88 6.81 5.99
C ALA A 14 -2.54 6.34 7.29
N ALA A 15 -1.75 5.85 8.25
CA ALA A 15 -2.24 5.44 9.56
C ALA A 15 -2.78 6.63 10.38
N LEU A 16 -2.06 7.76 10.40
CA LEU A 16 -2.48 8.97 11.10
C LEU A 16 -3.77 9.55 10.51
N VAL A 17 -3.85 9.68 9.18
CA VAL A 17 -5.05 10.17 8.51
C VAL A 17 -6.23 9.22 8.76
N SER A 18 -6.00 7.92 8.76
CA SER A 18 -7.02 6.93 9.11
C SER A 18 -7.57 7.15 10.52
N ALA A 19 -6.69 7.30 11.51
CA ALA A 19 -7.08 7.54 12.89
C ALA A 19 -7.85 8.85 13.07
N LEU A 20 -7.42 9.93 12.41
CA LEU A 20 -8.06 11.25 12.51
C LEU A 20 -9.40 11.32 11.77
N THR A 21 -9.57 10.58 10.67
CA THR A 21 -10.79 10.65 9.83
C THR A 21 -11.79 9.55 10.13
N GLY A 22 -11.40 8.52 10.90
CA GLY A 22 -12.20 7.32 11.13
C GLY A 22 -12.37 6.45 9.88
N ARG A 23 -11.56 6.64 8.84
CA ARG A 23 -11.61 5.86 7.60
C ARG A 23 -10.60 4.73 7.67
N PRO A 24 -11.01 3.45 7.56
CA PRO A 24 -10.07 2.34 7.66
C PRO A 24 -9.11 2.29 6.45
N VAL A 25 -7.87 1.87 6.70
CA VAL A 25 -6.87 1.59 5.65
C VAL A 25 -7.05 0.17 5.13
N ARG A 26 -6.95 0.02 3.81
CA ARG A 26 -6.88 -1.27 3.12
C ARG A 26 -5.69 -2.10 3.60
N ARG A 27 -5.98 -3.32 4.08
CA ARG A 27 -4.95 -4.26 4.59
C ARG A 27 -4.34 -5.14 3.50
N ASP A 28 -4.86 -5.09 2.28
CA ASP A 28 -4.40 -5.86 1.12
C ASP A 28 -3.29 -5.16 0.31
N ILE A 29 -2.80 -4.01 0.79
CA ILE A 29 -1.82 -3.17 0.11
C ILE A 29 -0.61 -2.93 1.02
N ALA A 30 0.59 -3.18 0.51
CA ALA A 30 1.84 -2.77 1.17
C ALA A 30 2.25 -1.37 0.69
N LEU A 31 2.77 -0.57 1.60
CA LEU A 31 3.22 0.80 1.37
C LEU A 31 4.71 0.93 1.70
N THR A 32 5.49 1.54 0.80
CA THR A 32 6.85 2.00 1.11
C THR A 32 7.14 3.32 0.39
N GLY A 33 7.85 4.20 1.07
CA GLY A 33 8.16 5.52 0.55
C GLY A 33 8.53 6.45 1.68
N GLU A 34 9.59 7.22 1.45
CA GLU A 34 9.89 8.38 2.28
C GLU A 34 8.93 9.52 1.93
N ILE A 35 8.68 10.41 2.88
CA ILE A 35 7.78 11.55 2.67
C ILE A 35 8.48 12.85 3.04
N THR A 36 8.27 13.87 2.22
CA THR A 36 8.68 15.25 2.50
C THR A 36 7.60 16.00 3.26
N LEU A 37 7.95 17.10 3.92
CA LEU A 37 6.97 17.99 4.56
C LEU A 37 5.94 18.57 3.59
N ARG A 38 6.28 18.65 2.29
CA ARG A 38 5.39 19.11 1.23
C ARG A 38 4.49 18.01 0.64
N GLY A 39 4.59 16.78 1.13
CA GLY A 39 3.78 15.65 0.69
C GLY A 39 4.32 14.89 -0.53
N GLY A 40 5.49 15.27 -1.06
CA GLY A 40 6.21 14.48 -2.07
C GLY A 40 6.70 13.14 -1.51
N VAL A 41 6.60 12.10 -2.32
CA VAL A 41 7.02 10.72 -2.01
C VAL A 41 8.37 10.47 -2.68
N LEU A 42 9.38 10.15 -1.87
CA LEU A 42 10.76 9.97 -2.33
C LEU A 42 11.13 8.50 -2.44
N ALA A 43 12.15 8.24 -3.28
CA ALA A 43 12.72 6.92 -3.49
C ALA A 43 13.18 6.27 -2.19
N ILE A 44 13.16 4.93 -2.18
CA ILE A 44 13.66 4.13 -1.06
C ILE A 44 14.76 3.18 -1.52
N GLY A 45 15.65 2.83 -0.60
CA GLY A 45 16.58 1.72 -0.77
C GLY A 45 15.93 0.37 -0.42
N GLY A 46 16.55 -0.71 -0.91
CA GLY A 46 16.17 -2.08 -0.57
C GLY A 46 14.81 -2.50 -1.11
N LEU A 47 14.48 -2.11 -2.35
CA LEU A 47 13.19 -2.45 -2.97
C LEU A 47 13.02 -3.97 -3.09
N ASN A 48 14.09 -4.69 -3.43
CA ASN A 48 14.08 -6.15 -3.58
C ASN A 48 13.67 -6.87 -2.28
N GLU A 49 14.26 -6.51 -1.15
CA GLU A 49 13.95 -7.10 0.15
C GLU A 49 12.52 -6.79 0.58
N LYS A 50 12.07 -5.55 0.33
CA LYS A 50 10.69 -5.11 0.63
C LYS A 50 9.65 -5.82 -0.22
N MET A 51 9.94 -6.07 -1.50
CA MET A 51 9.05 -6.80 -2.40
C MET A 51 8.97 -8.27 -2.03
N LEU A 52 10.11 -8.87 -1.66
CA LEU A 52 10.15 -10.23 -1.16
C LEU A 52 9.36 -10.39 0.15
N ALA A 53 9.46 -9.42 1.06
CA ALA A 53 8.68 -9.40 2.29
C ALA A 53 7.17 -9.32 2.00
N ALA A 54 6.75 -8.41 1.10
CA ALA A 54 5.35 -8.29 0.70
C ALA A 54 4.81 -9.61 0.09
N GLN A 55 5.59 -10.25 -0.79
CA GLN A 55 5.24 -11.54 -1.37
C GLN A 55 5.09 -12.63 -0.31
N ARG A 56 6.03 -12.72 0.64
CA ARG A 56 6.00 -13.71 1.73
C ARG A 56 4.78 -13.53 2.65
N LEU A 57 4.33 -12.29 2.83
CA LEU A 57 3.09 -11.98 3.57
C LEU A 57 1.82 -12.19 2.73
N GLY A 58 1.94 -12.67 1.49
CA GLY A 58 0.81 -12.89 0.59
C GLY A 58 0.16 -11.60 0.06
N ILE A 59 0.83 -10.46 0.22
CA ILE A 59 0.33 -9.16 -0.25
C ILE A 59 0.57 -9.08 -1.76
N LYS A 60 -0.53 -8.89 -2.50
CA LYS A 60 -0.50 -8.86 -3.97
C LYS A 60 -0.41 -7.46 -4.54
N ARG A 61 -0.65 -6.41 -3.75
CA ARG A 61 -0.55 -5.03 -4.21
C ARG A 61 0.46 -4.25 -3.40
N VAL A 62 1.34 -3.52 -4.08
CA VAL A 62 2.36 -2.69 -3.45
C VAL A 62 2.31 -1.30 -4.06
N ILE A 63 2.35 -0.27 -3.22
CA ILE A 63 2.59 1.11 -3.64
C ILE A 63 4.05 1.48 -3.39
N ILE A 64 4.72 2.00 -4.41
CA ILE A 64 6.12 2.43 -4.37
C ILE A 64 6.29 3.87 -4.89
N PRO A 65 7.39 4.55 -4.57
CA PRO A 65 7.73 5.84 -5.17
C PRO A 65 7.93 5.71 -6.67
N GLN A 66 7.55 6.73 -7.43
CA GLN A 66 7.74 6.72 -8.89
C GLN A 66 9.20 6.60 -9.31
N GLU A 67 10.13 7.18 -8.55
CA GLU A 67 11.56 7.08 -8.83
C GLU A 67 12.08 5.64 -8.75
N ASN A 68 11.45 4.78 -7.95
CA ASN A 68 11.79 3.36 -7.85
C ASN A 68 11.24 2.50 -8.99
N ALA A 69 10.45 3.07 -9.92
CA ALA A 69 9.91 2.31 -11.06
C ALA A 69 11.02 1.72 -11.95
N LYS A 70 12.18 2.40 -12.03
CA LYS A 70 13.35 1.93 -12.77
C LYS A 70 13.97 0.67 -12.16
N ASP A 71 13.93 0.55 -10.83
CA ASP A 71 14.51 -0.56 -10.07
C ASP A 71 13.67 -1.83 -10.18
N LEU A 72 12.41 -1.72 -10.65
CA LEU A 72 11.57 -2.88 -10.95
C LEU A 72 12.23 -3.82 -11.97
N LYS A 73 13.11 -3.30 -12.83
CA LYS A 73 13.88 -4.07 -13.81
C LYS A 73 15.01 -4.92 -13.20
N GLU A 74 15.26 -4.80 -11.90
CA GLU A 74 16.28 -5.58 -11.18
C GLU A 74 15.64 -6.71 -10.35
N LEU A 75 14.32 -6.67 -10.13
CA LEU A 75 13.60 -7.68 -9.35
C LEU A 75 13.65 -9.07 -9.99
N PRO A 76 13.78 -10.18 -9.26
CA PRO A 76 13.60 -11.52 -9.83
C PRO A 76 12.25 -11.70 -10.54
N ALA A 77 12.22 -12.42 -11.67
CA ALA A 77 10.99 -12.63 -12.46
C ALA A 77 9.79 -13.21 -11.66
N PRO A 78 9.97 -14.11 -10.68
CA PRO A 78 8.88 -14.60 -9.84
C PRO A 78 8.24 -13.51 -8.96
N LEU A 79 9.02 -12.50 -8.54
CA LEU A 79 8.53 -11.37 -7.75
C LEU A 79 7.71 -10.41 -8.62
N ARG A 80 8.19 -10.10 -9.82
CA ARG A 80 7.50 -9.19 -10.74
C ARG A 80 6.14 -9.71 -11.21
N LYS A 81 6.00 -11.02 -11.41
CA LYS A 81 4.75 -11.63 -11.89
C LYS A 81 3.69 -11.81 -10.79
N GLY A 82 4.09 -11.81 -9.52
CA GLY A 82 3.21 -12.11 -8.39
C GLY A 82 2.61 -10.87 -7.70
N ILE A 83 3.08 -9.67 -8.04
CA ILE A 83 2.75 -8.42 -7.36
C ILE A 83 2.29 -7.37 -8.38
N ASP A 84 1.14 -6.77 -8.11
CA ASP A 84 0.62 -5.56 -8.74
C ASP A 84 1.28 -4.33 -8.10
N VAL A 85 2.08 -3.61 -8.88
CA VAL A 85 2.86 -2.45 -8.40
C VAL A 85 2.21 -1.16 -8.90
N THR A 86 1.86 -0.27 -7.97
CA THR A 86 1.39 1.08 -8.27
C THR A 86 2.44 2.10 -7.85
N THR A 87 2.81 3.00 -8.76
CA THR A 87 3.78 4.06 -8.48
C THR A 87 3.09 5.38 -8.15
N VAL A 88 3.64 6.17 -7.22
CA VAL A 88 3.08 7.47 -6.80
C VAL A 88 4.15 8.55 -6.70
N LYS A 89 3.78 9.83 -6.86
CA LYS A 89 4.65 10.99 -6.60
C LYS A 89 4.28 11.74 -5.33
N HIS A 90 3.00 11.70 -4.95
CA HIS A 90 2.46 12.52 -3.87
C HIS A 90 1.59 11.70 -2.91
N VAL A 91 1.67 12.03 -1.61
CA VAL A 91 0.93 11.32 -0.56
C VAL A 91 -0.60 11.35 -0.75
N ALA A 92 -1.10 12.41 -1.40
CA ALA A 92 -2.51 12.53 -1.74
C ALA A 92 -3.00 11.37 -2.64
N GLU A 93 -2.15 10.86 -3.53
CA GLU A 93 -2.45 9.70 -4.37
C GLU A 93 -2.52 8.43 -3.52
N VAL A 94 -1.58 8.25 -2.58
CA VAL A 94 -1.57 7.14 -1.62
C VAL A 94 -2.88 7.10 -0.84
N LEU A 95 -3.26 8.22 -0.22
CA LEU A 95 -4.46 8.31 0.62
C LEU A 95 -5.74 7.99 -0.16
N LYS A 96 -5.83 8.40 -1.43
CA LYS A 96 -6.96 8.05 -2.31
C LYS A 96 -7.07 6.55 -2.57
N ILE A 97 -5.94 5.85 -2.68
CA ILE A 97 -5.90 4.41 -2.98
C ILE A 97 -6.17 3.57 -1.72
N VAL A 98 -5.64 4.00 -0.57
CA VAL A 98 -5.61 3.15 0.63
C VAL A 98 -6.73 3.39 1.63
N LEU A 99 -7.34 4.59 1.67
CA LEU A 99 -8.43 4.86 2.60
C LEU A 99 -9.77 4.45 1.99
N CYS A 100 -10.49 3.56 2.67
CA CYS A 100 -11.86 3.21 2.29
C CYS A 100 -12.80 4.41 2.43
N GLU A 101 -13.95 4.36 1.76
CA GLU A 101 -15.05 5.28 2.04
C GLU A 101 -15.51 5.10 3.49
N LYS A 102 -15.96 6.20 4.11
CA LYS A 102 -16.56 6.13 5.43
C LYS A 102 -17.91 5.45 5.25
N GLU A 103 -18.07 4.23 5.75
CA GLU A 103 -19.43 3.68 5.88
C GLU A 103 -20.26 4.68 6.71
N PRO A 104 -21.52 4.95 6.34
CA PRO A 104 -22.38 5.80 7.15
C PRO A 104 -22.45 5.18 8.55
N SER A 105 -21.81 5.85 9.50
CA SER A 105 -21.62 5.33 10.85
C SER A 105 -22.97 5.32 11.58
N ASP A 106 -23.46 4.14 11.92
CA ASP A 106 -24.26 3.98 13.13
C ASP A 106 -23.39 4.46 14.31
N PRO A 107 -23.88 5.37 15.18
CA PRO A 107 -23.06 5.96 16.21
C PRO A 107 -22.97 5.01 17.40
N ALA A 108 -21.95 4.15 17.44
CA ALA A 108 -21.58 3.46 18.67
C ALA A 108 -20.09 3.10 18.67
N GLY A 109 -19.39 3.67 19.64
CA GLY A 109 -17.95 3.61 19.77
C GLY A 109 -17.36 2.22 20.05
N ALA A 110 -16.04 2.19 19.94
CA ALA A 110 -15.11 1.34 20.69
C ALA A 110 -15.64 -0.03 21.13
N LYS A 111 -15.45 -1.04 20.28
CA LYS A 111 -15.15 -2.39 20.77
C LYS A 111 -13.86 -2.88 20.17
N GLU A 112 -12.82 -2.72 20.96
CA GLU A 112 -11.55 -3.39 20.82
C GLU A 112 -11.72 -4.89 21.15
N THR A 113 -10.86 -5.68 20.52
CA THR A 113 -10.48 -7.08 20.80
C THR A 113 -11.27 -8.24 20.17
N SER A 114 -10.56 -8.87 19.22
CA SER A 114 -10.42 -10.31 18.99
C SER A 114 -11.68 -11.16 18.75
N LYS A 115 -11.76 -11.74 17.54
CA LYS A 115 -11.52 -13.18 17.33
C LYS A 115 -11.50 -13.54 15.84
N ALA A 116 -10.83 -14.66 15.59
CA ALA A 116 -10.47 -15.31 14.34
C ALA A 116 -11.51 -15.31 13.20
N ALA A 117 -11.00 -15.37 11.97
CA ALA A 117 -11.70 -15.69 10.72
C ALA A 117 -12.43 -17.06 10.81
N PRO A 118 -13.43 -17.37 9.94
CA PRO A 118 -13.08 -17.77 8.56
C PRO A 118 -14.13 -17.46 7.46
N ALA A 119 -13.74 -17.81 6.22
CA ALA A 119 -14.58 -18.25 5.09
C ALA A 119 -15.15 -17.24 4.06
N ARG A 120 -14.47 -17.20 2.91
CA ARG A 120 -14.99 -17.54 1.56
C ARG A 120 -16.32 -16.93 1.11
N LEU A 121 -16.28 -16.01 0.12
CA LEU A 121 -17.17 -16.11 -1.05
C LEU A 121 -16.65 -15.36 -2.29
N LYS A 122 -16.81 -16.04 -3.43
CA LYS A 122 -16.53 -15.60 -4.79
C LYS A 122 -17.53 -14.54 -5.27
N LYS A 123 -17.07 -13.56 -6.06
CA LYS A 123 -17.58 -13.12 -7.39
C LYS A 123 -17.60 -11.59 -7.59
N ARG A 124 -16.80 -11.19 -8.59
CA ARG A 124 -17.12 -10.27 -9.72
C ARG A 124 -17.23 -8.74 -9.52
N ARG A 125 -16.34 -8.08 -10.31
CA ARG A 125 -16.51 -6.85 -11.15
C ARG A 125 -16.52 -5.51 -10.38
N LYS A 126 -15.89 -4.41 -10.83
CA LYS A 126 -15.45 -3.97 -12.17
C LYS A 126 -14.04 -3.36 -12.14
N ALA A 127 -13.36 -3.39 -13.27
CA ALA A 127 -12.07 -2.76 -13.51
C ALA A 127 -12.19 -1.22 -13.57
N VAL A 128 -11.22 -0.53 -12.99
CA VAL A 128 -10.92 0.89 -13.23
C VAL A 128 -9.57 0.92 -13.94
N PRO A 129 -9.39 1.68 -15.03
CA PRO A 129 -8.19 1.55 -15.85
C PRO A 129 -7.00 2.24 -15.16
N ALA A 130 -6.02 1.46 -14.70
CA ALA A 130 -4.68 1.95 -14.41
C ALA A 130 -3.82 1.79 -15.67
N GLN A 131 -3.18 2.87 -16.10
CA GLN A 131 -2.32 2.88 -17.28
C GLN A 131 -1.20 1.84 -17.11
N THR A 132 -1.32 0.76 -17.88
CA THR A 132 -0.30 -0.29 -17.98
C THR A 132 0.74 0.18 -18.97
N VAL A 133 1.95 0.46 -18.52
CA VAL A 133 3.09 0.66 -19.42
C VAL A 133 3.56 -0.72 -19.86
N VAL A 134 3.23 -1.09 -21.11
CA VAL A 134 3.77 -2.27 -21.79
C VAL A 134 5.19 -1.91 -22.25
N ILE A 135 6.19 -2.64 -21.74
CA ILE A 135 7.57 -2.54 -22.22
C ILE A 135 7.75 -3.67 -23.22
N ASN A 136 7.93 -3.31 -24.50
CA ASN A 136 8.48 -4.22 -25.53
C ASN A 136 9.97 -4.44 -25.31
#